data_AF-A0A8T7HMB3-F1
#
_entry.id   AF-A0A8T7HMB3-F1
#
_cell.length_a   1.000
_cell.length_b   1.000
_cell.length_c   1.000
_cell.angle_alpha   90.00
_cell.angle_beta   90.00
_cell.angle_gamma   90.00
#
_symmetry.space_group_name_H-M   'P 1'
#
loop_
_entity.id
_entity.type
_entity.pdbx_description
1 polymer ?
#
loop_
_entity_poly.entity_id
_entity_poly.type
_entity_poly.pdbx_seq_one_letter_code
_entity_poly.pdbx_strand_id
1 'polypeptide(L)'
;YQRRDNDSWNRDEAPVEQKNYSEVEEIPVELVTKAKDILGELEGSLEAHLYDSSLNEVLKVPVNELVKNLEDNSSSEHLIFDGIVTERLIELADSSGIKSIITNRIGNIKNNKTSLKIITFNQIR
;
A
#
# COMPACT_ATOMS: atom_id res chain seq x y z
N TYR A 1 3.85 4.82 64.06
CA TYR A 1 4.57 5.60 63.03
C TYR A 1 4.02 5.22 61.66
N GLN A 2 3.49 6.20 60.94
CA GLN A 2 2.93 6.12 59.59
C GLN A 2 4.00 5.80 58.54
N ARG A 3 3.62 5.12 57.44
CA ARG A 3 3.48 5.61 56.03
C ARG A 3 2.55 4.59 55.33
N ARG A 4 1.36 4.87 54.79
CA ARG A 4 0.88 5.81 53.75
C ARG A 4 1.48 5.60 52.35
N ASP A 5 0.53 5.45 51.43
CA ASP A 5 0.51 5.73 49.99
C ASP A 5 0.97 4.59 49.06
N ASN A 6 0.04 3.91 48.40
CA ASN A 6 -0.60 4.26 47.11
C ASN A 6 0.34 3.96 45.94
N ASP A 7 0.01 2.95 45.12
CA ASP A 7 -0.45 3.19 43.76
C ASP A 7 -0.80 1.88 43.04
N SER A 8 -2.07 1.82 42.65
CA SER A 8 -2.64 0.87 41.72
C SER A 8 -2.15 1.20 40.32
N TRP A 9 -1.61 0.21 39.59
CA TRP A 9 -1.60 0.23 38.14
C TRP A 9 -2.05 -1.14 37.63
N ASN A 10 -3.32 -1.19 37.24
CA ASN A 10 -3.85 -2.08 36.22
C ASN A 10 -2.86 -2.24 35.08
N ARG A 11 -2.62 -3.48 34.67
CA ARG A 11 -2.30 -3.80 33.27
C ARG A 11 -3.16 -4.99 32.85
N ASP A 12 -4.46 -4.74 32.78
CA ASP A 12 -5.23 -5.29 31.66
C ASP A 12 -4.62 -4.68 30.40
N GLU A 13 -3.68 -5.36 29.76
CA GLU A 13 -3.31 -5.09 28.36
C GLU A 13 -2.45 -6.22 27.81
N ALA A 14 -3.12 -7.23 27.29
CA ALA A 14 -2.55 -8.03 26.23
C ALA A 14 -3.60 -8.25 25.14
N PRO A 15 -3.82 -7.29 24.23
CA PRO A 15 -4.20 -7.62 22.88
C PRO A 15 -2.90 -7.77 22.08
N VAL A 16 -2.23 -8.91 22.19
CA VAL A 16 -1.12 -9.25 21.28
C VAL A 16 -1.73 -9.82 19.99
N GLU A 17 -2.56 -9.04 19.29
CA GLU A 17 -2.81 -9.28 17.87
C GLU A 17 -1.73 -8.55 17.08
N GLN A 18 -0.59 -9.22 16.95
CA GLN A 18 0.45 -8.90 15.99
C GLN A 18 -0.12 -9.05 14.57
N LYS A 19 -0.74 -8.00 14.03
CA LYS A 19 -0.83 -7.88 12.57
C LYS A 19 0.49 -7.29 12.07
N ASN A 20 1.31 -8.18 11.53
CA ASN A 20 2.57 -7.96 10.81
C ASN A 20 2.76 -6.55 10.25
N TYR A 21 3.58 -5.74 10.92
CA TYR A 21 4.13 -4.47 10.41
C TYR A 21 5.56 -4.62 9.86
N SER A 22 6.06 -5.84 9.70
CA SER A 22 7.44 -6.13 9.29
C SER A 22 7.69 -6.04 7.77
N GLU A 23 6.78 -5.44 6.99
CA GLU A 23 6.92 -5.40 5.52
C GLU A 23 6.91 -3.97 4.94
N VAL A 24 6.92 -2.96 5.81
CA VAL A 24 6.88 -1.53 5.42
C VAL A 24 8.28 -0.93 5.22
N GLU A 25 9.36 -1.66 5.51
CA GLU A 25 10.74 -1.12 5.48
C GLU A 25 11.34 -0.87 4.08
N GLU A 26 10.67 -1.29 2.99
CA GLU A 26 11.20 -1.10 1.61
C GLU A 26 10.38 -0.14 0.74
N ILE A 27 9.25 0.38 1.23
CA ILE A 27 8.47 1.36 0.47
C ILE A 27 8.98 2.76 0.84
N PRO A 28 9.37 3.59 -0.14
CA PRO A 28 9.85 4.94 0.16
C PRO A 28 8.79 5.75 0.91
N VAL A 29 9.18 6.34 2.04
CA VAL A 29 8.28 7.13 2.91
C VAL A 29 7.58 8.23 2.12
N GLU A 30 8.28 8.83 1.16
CA GLU A 30 7.74 9.86 0.29
C GLU A 30 6.62 9.36 -0.64
N LEU A 31 6.65 8.09 -1.08
CA LEU A 31 5.53 7.48 -1.81
C LEU A 31 4.30 7.34 -0.90
N VAL A 32 4.51 6.94 0.35
CA VAL A 32 3.42 6.83 1.34
C VAL A 32 2.84 8.20 1.64
N THR A 33 3.67 9.24 1.77
CA THR A 33 3.20 10.62 1.94
C THR A 33 2.38 11.08 0.73
N LYS A 34 2.89 10.88 -0.49
CA LYS A 34 2.14 11.19 -1.72
C LYS A 34 0.81 10.46 -1.77
N ALA A 35 0.82 9.16 -1.45
CA ALA A 35 -0.38 8.34 -1.40
C ALA A 35 -1.41 8.89 -0.41
N LYS A 36 -0.97 9.35 0.77
CA LYS A 36 -1.83 10.01 1.77
C LYS A 36 -2.41 11.33 1.26
N ASP A 37 -1.60 12.14 0.59
CA ASP A 37 -2.02 13.45 0.06
C ASP A 37 -3.12 13.28 -1.01
N ILE A 38 -2.95 12.31 -1.91
CA ILE A 38 -3.91 12.03 -2.99
C ILE A 38 -5.04 11.08 -2.57
N LEU A 39 -4.97 10.48 -1.38
CA LEU A 39 -5.90 9.43 -0.93
C LEU A 39 -7.36 9.89 -0.98
N GLY A 40 -7.62 11.13 -0.55
CA GLY A 40 -8.96 11.70 -0.52
C GLY A 40 -9.55 11.96 -1.91
N GLU A 41 -8.70 12.16 -2.93
CA GLU A 41 -9.12 12.30 -4.32
C GLU A 41 -9.28 10.93 -5.00
N LEU A 42 -8.41 9.99 -4.66
CA LEU A 42 -8.40 8.65 -5.23
C LEU A 42 -9.57 7.80 -4.73
N GLU A 43 -9.94 7.88 -3.45
CA GLU A 43 -11.01 7.07 -2.86
C GLU A 43 -12.38 7.38 -3.51
N GLY A 44 -12.89 6.45 -4.32
CA GLY A 44 -14.13 6.58 -5.08
C GLY A 44 -13.97 7.08 -6.52
N SER A 45 -12.76 7.44 -6.94
CA SER A 45 -12.48 7.92 -8.31
C SER A 45 -12.27 6.78 -9.32
N LEU A 46 -11.89 5.58 -8.84
CA LEU A 46 -11.42 4.48 -9.69
C LEU A 46 -10.27 4.89 -10.61
N GLU A 47 -9.38 5.76 -10.14
CA GLU A 47 -8.17 6.18 -10.84
C GLU A 47 -6.92 5.41 -10.37
N ALA A 48 -5.90 5.42 -11.21
CA ALA A 48 -4.59 4.82 -10.98
C ALA A 48 -3.50 5.82 -11.38
N HIS A 49 -2.53 5.98 -10.49
CA HIS A 49 -1.39 6.86 -10.63
C HIS A 49 -0.11 6.02 -10.58
N LEU A 50 0.71 6.15 -11.62
CA LEU A 50 1.97 5.45 -11.73
C LEU A 50 3.12 6.43 -11.51
N TYR A 51 4.12 5.98 -10.76
CA TYR A 51 5.30 6.76 -10.42
C TYR A 51 6.58 6.03 -10.84
N ASP A 52 7.60 6.81 -11.21
CA ASP A 52 8.93 6.29 -11.49
C ASP A 52 9.74 6.06 -10.20
N SER A 53 11.00 5.61 -10.35
CA SER A 53 11.95 5.45 -9.22
C SER A 53 12.26 6.74 -8.47
N SER A 54 12.01 7.90 -9.07
CA SER A 54 12.21 9.23 -8.49
C SER A 54 10.92 9.79 -7.88
N LEU A 55 9.86 8.99 -7.77
CA LEU A 55 8.55 9.36 -7.23
C LEU A 55 7.88 10.50 -8.01
N ASN A 56 8.23 10.68 -9.28
CA ASN A 56 7.51 11.57 -10.19
C ASN A 56 6.32 10.82 -10.79
N GLU A 57 5.18 11.50 -10.88
CA GLU A 57 4.00 10.95 -11.53
C GLU A 57 4.27 10.83 -13.03
N VAL A 58 4.35 9.58 -13.50
CA VAL A 58 4.57 9.24 -14.90
C VAL A 58 3.26 9.29 -15.65
N LEU A 59 2.20 8.77 -15.03
CA LEU A 59 0.92 8.59 -15.69
C LEU A 59 -0.23 8.54 -14.69
N LYS A 60 -1.33 9.19 -15.06
CA LYS A 60 -2.62 9.10 -14.39
C LYS A 60 -3.66 8.55 -15.38
N VAL A 61 -4.26 7.41 -15.06
CA VAL A 61 -5.23 6.71 -15.90
C VAL A 61 -6.35 6.11 -15.07
N PRO A 62 -7.55 5.92 -15.64
CA PRO A 62 -8.60 5.18 -14.95
C PRO A 62 -8.23 3.70 -14.80
N VAL A 63 -8.70 3.06 -13.72
CA VAL A 63 -8.33 1.66 -13.36
C VAL A 63 -8.71 0.65 -14.45
N ASN A 64 -9.76 0.90 -15.23
CA ASN A 64 -10.14 0.08 -16.38
C ASN A 64 -9.07 0.07 -17.49
N GLU A 65 -8.24 1.11 -17.59
CA GLU A 65 -7.16 1.23 -18.57
C GLU A 65 -5.79 0.88 -17.99
N LEU A 66 -5.66 0.73 -16.67
CA LEU A 66 -4.40 0.42 -15.99
C LEU A 66 -3.70 -0.83 -16.56
N VAL A 67 -4.46 -1.89 -16.84
CA VAL A 67 -3.91 -3.15 -17.39
C VAL A 67 -3.20 -2.90 -18.71
N LYS A 68 -3.85 -2.17 -19.63
CA LYS A 68 -3.28 -1.85 -20.94
C LYS A 68 -2.06 -0.95 -20.79
N ASN A 69 -2.12 0.04 -19.90
CA ASN A 69 -1.03 0.97 -19.69
C ASN A 69 0.20 0.32 -19.04
N LEU A 70 0.03 -0.68 -18.17
CA LEU A 70 1.13 -1.48 -17.64
C LEU A 70 1.81 -2.32 -18.73
N GLU A 71 1.04 -2.89 -19.67
CA GLU A 71 1.58 -3.63 -20.81
C GLU A 71 2.36 -2.73 -21.79
N ASP A 72 1.87 -1.51 -22.01
CA ASP A 72 2.44 -0.56 -22.98
C ASP A 72 3.57 0.31 -22.40
N ASN A 73 3.60 0.56 -21.08
CA ASN A 73 4.55 1.46 -20.42
C ASN A 73 5.22 0.81 -19.19
N SER A 74 6.52 0.54 -19.30
CA SER A 74 7.32 -0.14 -18.25
C SER A 74 8.30 0.79 -17.50
N SER A 75 8.10 2.12 -17.57
CA SER A 75 8.99 3.09 -16.89
C SER A 75 8.58 3.40 -15.45
N SER A 76 7.48 2.81 -14.98
CA SER A 76 6.95 3.04 -13.63
C SER A 76 7.45 1.95 -12.68
N GLU A 77 7.83 2.34 -11.47
CA GLU A 77 8.24 1.43 -10.39
C GLU A 77 7.22 1.35 -9.25
N HIS A 78 6.35 2.36 -9.13
CA HIS A 78 5.34 2.39 -8.08
C HIS A 78 3.95 2.68 -8.66
N LEU A 79 2.94 2.03 -8.08
CA LEU A 79 1.55 2.13 -8.51
C LEU A 79 0.67 2.47 -7.32
N ILE A 80 -0.18 3.49 -7.45
CA ILE A 80 -1.20 3.86 -6.47
C ILE A 80 -2.55 3.84 -7.18
N PHE A 81 -3.53 3.05 -6.73
CA PHE A 81 -4.84 3.03 -7.39
C PHE A 81 -6.00 2.69 -6.47
N ASP A 82 -7.18 3.22 -6.80
CA ASP A 82 -8.41 2.90 -6.09
C ASP A 82 -9.10 1.68 -6.72
N GLY A 83 -8.70 0.48 -6.29
CA GLY A 83 -9.30 -0.74 -6.78
C GLY A 83 -8.98 -1.97 -5.94
N ILE A 84 -9.27 -3.13 -6.54
CA ILE A 84 -8.97 -4.44 -5.96
C ILE A 84 -7.77 -5.01 -6.73
N VAL A 85 -6.65 -5.17 -6.05
CA VAL A 85 -5.50 -5.89 -6.65
C VAL A 85 -5.79 -7.40 -6.66
N THR A 86 -5.58 -8.04 -7.81
CA THR A 86 -5.78 -9.49 -8.01
C THR A 86 -4.47 -10.16 -8.43
N GLU A 87 -4.40 -11.48 -8.38
CA GLU A 87 -3.22 -12.24 -8.82
C GLU A 87 -2.76 -11.86 -10.24
N ARG A 88 -3.71 -11.73 -11.18
CA ARG A 88 -3.40 -11.34 -12.56
C ARG A 88 -2.76 -9.96 -12.67
N LEU A 89 -3.24 -9.01 -11.85
CA LEU A 89 -2.70 -7.65 -11.84
C LEU A 89 -1.31 -7.60 -11.19
N ILE A 90 -1.07 -8.44 -10.18
CA ILE A 90 0.24 -8.60 -9.53
C ILE A 90 1.24 -9.16 -10.53
N GLU A 91 0.92 -10.25 -11.22
CA GLU A 91 1.78 -10.83 -12.24
C GLU A 91 2.14 -9.83 -13.34
N LEU A 92 1.14 -9.06 -13.80
CA LEU A 92 1.36 -8.03 -14.81
C LEU A 92 2.25 -6.91 -14.28
N ALA A 93 1.97 -6.38 -13.10
CA ALA A 93 2.75 -5.32 -12.50
C ALA A 93 4.21 -5.75 -12.27
N ASP A 94 4.45 -6.97 -11.78
CA ASP A 94 5.79 -7.52 -11.56
C ASP A 94 6.55 -7.66 -12.90
N SER A 95 5.87 -8.16 -13.94
CA SER A 95 6.42 -8.26 -15.29
C SER A 95 6.69 -6.90 -15.93
N SER A 96 5.94 -5.86 -15.54
CA SER A 96 6.08 -4.49 -16.04
C SER A 96 7.19 -3.69 -15.32
N GLY A 97 7.80 -4.26 -14.27
CA GLY A 97 8.86 -3.62 -13.50
C GLY A 97 8.39 -2.82 -12.29
N ILE A 98 7.11 -2.91 -11.93
CA ILE A 98 6.60 -2.35 -10.68
C ILE A 98 7.30 -3.07 -9.51
N LYS A 99 7.58 -2.33 -8.44
CA LYS A 99 8.17 -2.83 -7.19
C LYS A 99 7.22 -2.65 -6.01
N SER A 100 6.37 -1.63 -6.06
CA SER A 100 5.43 -1.32 -4.98
C SER A 100 4.05 -0.95 -5.49
N ILE A 101 3.01 -1.44 -4.81
CA ILE A 101 1.61 -1.18 -5.10
C ILE A 101 0.92 -0.68 -3.83
N ILE A 102 0.22 0.45 -3.95
CA ILE A 102 -0.67 0.98 -2.93
C ILE A 102 -2.09 0.92 -3.50
N THR A 103 -2.99 0.22 -2.82
CA THR A 103 -4.33 -0.05 -3.34
C THR A 103 -5.41 0.14 -2.28
N ASN A 104 -6.66 0.34 -2.68
CA ASN A 104 -7.77 0.36 -1.73
C ASN A 104 -7.93 -1.01 -1.06
N ARG A 105 -8.02 -2.08 -1.87
CA ARG A 105 -8.25 -3.44 -1.36
C ARG A 105 -7.36 -4.47 -2.02
N ILE A 106 -7.09 -5.53 -1.26
CA ILE A 106 -6.43 -6.74 -1.72
C ILE A 106 -7.49 -7.81 -1.98
N GLY A 107 -7.51 -8.33 -3.20
CA GLY A 107 -8.38 -9.44 -3.60
C GLY A 107 -7.87 -10.77 -3.07
N ASN A 108 -8.47 -11.86 -3.57
CA ASN A 108 -8.06 -13.19 -3.16
C ASN A 108 -6.73 -13.60 -3.84
N ILE A 109 -5.63 -13.48 -3.11
CA ILE A 109 -4.28 -13.88 -3.54
C ILE A 109 -3.91 -15.16 -2.78
N LYS A 110 -3.74 -16.25 -3.52
CA LYS A 110 -3.40 -17.58 -3.00
C LYS A 110 -1.89 -17.82 -2.96
N ASN A 111 -1.10 -17.10 -3.77
CA ASN A 111 0.34 -17.33 -3.89
C ASN A 111 1.09 -16.05 -4.30
N ASN A 112 1.74 -15.35 -3.38
CA ASN A 112 2.51 -14.14 -3.69
C ASN A 112 4.00 -14.44 -3.93
N LYS A 113 4.34 -15.35 -4.85
CA LYS A 113 5.75 -15.64 -5.22
C LYS A 113 6.43 -14.53 -6.03
N THR A 114 6.11 -13.28 -5.74
CA THR A 114 6.52 -12.10 -6.48
C THR A 114 7.21 -11.16 -5.50
N SER A 115 8.21 -10.42 -5.97
CA SER A 115 8.94 -9.43 -5.17
C SER A 115 8.15 -8.14 -4.90
N LEU A 116 6.96 -7.99 -5.49
CA LEU A 116 6.11 -6.82 -5.29
C LEU A 116 5.68 -6.64 -3.84
N LYS A 117 5.88 -5.42 -3.36
CA LYS A 117 5.35 -4.97 -2.07
C LYS A 117 3.97 -4.36 -2.28
N ILE A 118 2.97 -4.87 -1.57
CA ILE A 118 1.59 -4.41 -1.69
C ILE A 118 1.14 -3.90 -0.33
N ILE A 119 0.71 -2.65 -0.30
CA ILE A 119 0.09 -2.02 0.87
C ILE A 119 -1.29 -1.50 0.52
N THR A 120 -2.14 -1.42 1.53
CA THR A 120 -3.50 -0.91 1.41
C THR A 120 -3.63 0.50 1.93
N PHE A 121 -4.61 1.24 1.43
CA PHE A 121 -5.01 2.54 1.97
C PHE A 121 -5.26 2.48 3.47
N ASN A 122 -5.85 1.39 3.96
CA ASN A 122 -6.09 1.19 5.40
C ASN A 122 -4.80 1.07 6.24
N GLN A 123 -3.66 0.67 5.65
CA GLN A 123 -2.37 0.61 6.35
C GLN A 123 -1.65 1.96 6.40
N ILE A 124 -1.97 2.86 5.47
CA ILE A 124 -1.39 4.20 5.39
C ILE A 124 -2.34 5.29 5.88
N ARG A 125 -3.51 4.95 6.39
CA ARG A 125 -4.48 5.92 6.92
C ARG A 125 -4.07 6.46 8.29
#